data_AF-A0AAN6LI70-F1
#
_entry.id   AF-A0AAN6LI70-F1
#
_cell.length_a   1.000
_cell.length_b   1.000
_cell.length_c   1.000
_cell.angle_alpha   90.00
_cell.angle_beta   90.00
_cell.angle_gamma   90.00
#
_symmetry.space_group_name_H-M   'P 1'
#
loop_
_entity.id
_entity.type
_entity.pdbx_description
1 polymer ?
#
loop_
_entity_poly.entity_id
_entity_poly.type
_entity_poly.pdbx_seq_one_letter_code
_entity_poly.pdbx_strand_id
1 'polypeptide(L)'
;MADITPLVNDLLKSHGAPTIPQRGERRDITTKVEGGSEGEKQTDTQTQVVDEFLKEAYRINTHITSLLTYLQSIRQSYLSLNPSQPHPQSTAQSHNPRAGPSLRRQSSTTTTTHPQSPTHLTDTDRDAIDTSTSSLLHNLSSSITNLATAETLRQETQASLFRKRFGHGRVAGALWRWAGGDQDAQTQGGKGGRSEEQEMLEETERMLKTVRENVLWWLRRGLEGVAEVQRGMVEKRIERVKEKEKSVLYKMGAGRGGGVGGYGGEEVMGRGLGAGAGAGAGAGAGGEEAMMSGRGDLMDEKEVAEIESKLSPEQLQLFAQENDGLLKHYEDTLGKVQNAEKSLLEISSLQQTLVSHLSTQEDHINQLVTDVLGTETNVGQGNKELKRAAERRSTAQAVFWGTVGLCTSLIIWDAIF
;
A
#
# COMPACT_ATOMS: atom_id res chain seq x y z
N MET A 1 -19.34 14.53 10.03
CA MET A 1 -19.43 13.83 11.33
C MET A 1 -19.96 14.82 12.34
N ALA A 2 -20.90 14.41 13.20
CA ALA A 2 -21.49 15.30 14.22
C ALA A 2 -20.47 15.59 15.31
N ASP A 3 -20.41 16.84 15.75
CA ASP A 3 -19.52 17.29 16.83
C ASP A 3 -20.07 16.78 18.17
N ILE A 4 -19.37 15.82 18.78
CA ILE A 4 -19.73 15.16 20.05
C ILE A 4 -19.18 15.90 21.28
N THR A 5 -18.41 16.97 21.08
CA THR A 5 -17.83 17.82 22.13
C THR A 5 -18.85 18.31 23.19
N PRO A 6 -20.10 18.70 22.85
CA PRO A 6 -21.05 19.12 23.89
C PRO A 6 -21.47 17.98 24.82
N LEU A 7 -21.68 16.77 24.29
CA LEU A 7 -22.05 15.60 25.09
C LEU A 7 -20.93 15.18 26.05
N VAL A 8 -19.68 15.26 25.59
CA VAL A 8 -18.50 14.97 26.41
C VAL A 8 -18.33 16.02 27.51
N ASN A 9 -18.59 17.30 27.21
CA ASN A 9 -18.52 18.37 28.20
C ASN A 9 -19.59 18.26 29.30
N ASP A 10 -20.78 17.79 28.96
CA ASP A 10 -21.83 17.54 29.97
C ASP A 10 -21.44 16.37 30.89
N LEU A 11 -20.81 15.33 30.35
CA LEU A 11 -20.25 14.22 31.13
C LEU A 11 -19.06 14.65 32.03
N LEU A 12 -18.20 15.54 31.53
CA LEU A 12 -17.08 16.07 32.31
C LEU A 12 -17.56 16.95 33.47
N LYS A 13 -18.57 17.79 33.23
CA LYS A 13 -19.22 18.59 34.28
C LYS A 13 -19.87 17.71 35.34
N SER A 14 -20.53 16.62 34.96
CA SER A 14 -21.15 15.70 35.93
C SER A 14 -20.13 14.97 36.81
N HIS A 15 -18.87 14.88 36.37
CA HIS A 15 -17.77 14.25 37.11
C HIS A 15 -16.80 15.26 37.75
N GLY A 16 -17.13 16.56 37.75
CA GLY A 16 -16.29 17.61 38.34
C GLY A 16 -14.95 17.83 37.64
N ALA A 17 -14.82 17.37 36.38
CA ALA A 17 -13.63 17.53 35.57
C ALA A 17 -13.68 18.83 34.75
N PRO A 18 -12.53 19.46 34.45
CA PRO A 18 -12.49 20.66 33.62
C PRO A 18 -12.99 20.37 32.20
N THR A 19 -13.84 21.26 31.67
CA THR A 19 -14.44 21.13 30.34
C THR A 19 -13.42 21.35 29.22
N ILE A 20 -13.58 20.62 28.12
CA ILE A 20 -12.81 20.79 26.89
C ILE A 20 -13.26 22.10 26.21
N PRO A 21 -12.36 23.06 25.96
CA PRO A 21 -12.72 24.33 25.31
C PRO A 21 -13.19 24.07 23.88
N GLN A 22 -14.31 24.69 23.49
CA GLN A 22 -14.82 24.56 22.12
C GLN A 22 -13.88 25.25 21.13
N ARG A 23 -13.77 24.68 19.92
CA ARG A 23 -12.89 25.10 18.83
C ARG A 23 -13.01 26.59 18.44
N GLY A 24 -14.07 27.28 18.86
CA GLY A 24 -14.30 28.71 18.61
C GLY A 24 -13.73 29.69 19.65
N GLU A 25 -13.50 29.28 20.90
CA GLU A 25 -13.14 30.19 22.00
C GLU A 25 -11.64 30.45 22.15
N ARG A 26 -10.79 29.81 21.33
CA ARG A 26 -9.33 29.93 21.42
C ARG A 26 -8.76 31.28 20.95
N ARG A 27 -9.58 32.25 20.54
CA ARG A 27 -9.11 33.53 19.97
C ARG A 27 -9.00 34.69 20.96
N ASP A 28 -9.67 34.64 22.11
CA ASP A 28 -9.85 35.85 22.95
C ASP A 28 -9.14 35.83 24.32
N ILE A 29 -8.27 34.85 24.58
CA ILE A 29 -7.41 34.86 25.78
C ILE A 29 -5.97 35.17 25.36
N THR A 30 -5.76 36.34 24.75
CA THR A 30 -4.47 37.03 24.78
C THR A 30 -4.47 37.95 25.99
N THR A 31 -4.15 37.37 27.16
CA THR A 31 -3.67 38.17 28.28
C THR A 31 -2.41 38.90 27.83
N LYS A 32 -2.54 40.22 27.75
CA LYS A 32 -1.52 41.21 27.47
C LYS A 32 -0.28 41.00 28.35
N VAL A 33 0.67 40.19 27.88
CA VAL A 33 2.05 40.14 28.38
C VAL A 33 2.89 40.85 27.32
N GLU A 34 3.12 42.14 27.53
CA GLU A 34 4.11 42.90 26.79
C GLU A 34 5.50 42.34 27.14
N GLY A 35 6.02 41.46 26.29
CA GLY A 35 7.40 40.98 26.37
C GLY A 35 7.64 39.67 25.61
N GLY A 36 8.22 39.75 24.41
CA GLY A 36 8.84 38.60 23.73
C GLY A 36 8.29 38.22 22.34
N SER A 37 8.45 39.11 21.35
CA SER A 37 7.97 38.97 19.96
C SER A 37 8.60 37.82 19.12
N GLU A 38 9.49 36.99 19.68
CA GLU A 38 10.23 35.97 18.92
C GLU A 38 9.67 34.54 19.09
N GLY A 39 8.94 34.26 20.17
CA GLY A 39 8.39 32.92 20.46
C GLY A 39 7.13 32.58 19.66
N GLU A 40 6.17 33.50 19.56
CA GLU A 40 4.87 33.26 18.89
C GLU A 40 5.00 33.03 17.37
N LYS A 41 5.96 33.67 16.70
CA LYS A 41 6.16 33.48 15.25
C LYS A 41 6.68 32.07 14.91
N GLN A 42 7.39 31.41 15.83
CA GLN A 42 7.94 30.07 15.59
C GLN A 42 6.87 28.97 15.72
N THR A 43 5.91 29.11 16.63
CA THR A 43 4.82 28.13 16.79
C THR A 43 3.82 28.17 15.64
N ASP A 44 3.53 29.36 15.11
CA ASP A 44 2.62 29.54 13.96
C ASP A 44 3.22 28.99 12.66
N THR A 45 4.53 29.14 12.46
CA THR A 45 5.21 28.56 11.28
C THR A 45 5.32 27.04 11.38
N GLN A 46 5.58 26.48 12.57
CA GLN A 46 5.61 25.03 12.76
C GLN A 46 4.25 24.38 12.53
N THR A 47 3.16 24.99 13.01
CA THR A 47 1.80 24.47 12.79
C THR A 47 1.39 24.56 11.32
N GLN A 48 1.72 25.64 10.62
CA GLN A 48 1.51 25.74 9.17
C GLN A 48 2.26 24.64 8.38
N VAL A 49 3.52 24.35 8.76
CA VAL A 49 4.31 23.27 8.13
C VAL A 49 3.73 21.89 8.44
N VAL A 50 3.21 21.67 9.65
CA VAL A 50 2.49 20.43 9.99
C VAL A 50 1.25 20.27 9.13
N ASP A 51 0.47 21.35 8.98
CA ASP A 51 -0.76 21.33 8.21
C ASP A 51 -0.49 21.11 6.70
N GLU A 52 0.61 21.67 6.16
CA GLU A 52 1.03 21.43 4.78
C GLU A 52 1.47 19.97 4.55
N PHE A 53 2.29 19.43 5.44
CA PHE A 53 2.71 18.02 5.39
C PHE A 53 1.49 17.08 5.40
N LEU A 54 0.58 17.27 6.36
CA LEU A 54 -0.61 16.42 6.50
C LEU A 54 -1.53 16.57 5.28
N LYS A 55 -1.72 17.79 4.78
CA LYS A 55 -2.52 18.04 3.58
C LYS A 55 -1.97 17.29 2.37
N GLU A 56 -0.65 17.30 2.18
CA GLU A 56 -0.02 16.57 1.08
C GLU A 56 -0.09 15.05 1.29
N ALA A 57 0.13 14.57 2.52
CA ALA A 57 -0.07 13.15 2.85
C ALA A 57 -1.50 12.67 2.56
N TYR A 58 -2.52 13.46 2.90
CA TYR A 58 -3.93 13.14 2.59
C TYR A 58 -4.21 13.13 1.09
N ARG A 59 -3.61 14.04 0.32
CA ARG A 59 -3.72 14.06 -1.15
C ARG A 59 -3.13 12.80 -1.76
N ILE A 60 -1.91 12.44 -1.37
CA ILE A 60 -1.23 11.23 -1.82
C ILE A 60 -2.08 10.00 -1.48
N ASN A 61 -2.57 9.90 -0.24
CA ASN A 61 -3.45 8.80 0.16
C ASN A 61 -4.71 8.69 -0.70
N THR A 62 -5.36 9.82 -0.95
CA THR A 62 -6.56 9.87 -1.79
C THR A 62 -6.26 9.33 -3.19
N HIS A 63 -5.12 9.69 -3.76
CA HIS A 63 -4.67 9.17 -5.05
C HIS A 63 -4.35 7.67 -5.01
N ILE A 64 -3.66 7.17 -3.99
CA ILE A 64 -3.38 5.73 -3.80
C ILE A 64 -4.69 4.94 -3.72
N THR A 65 -5.63 5.39 -2.89
CA THR A 65 -6.93 4.71 -2.69
C THR A 65 -7.78 4.76 -3.95
N SER A 66 -7.79 5.90 -4.66
CA SER A 66 -8.50 6.05 -5.92
C SER A 66 -7.92 5.13 -7.00
N LEU A 67 -6.59 5.04 -7.09
CA LEU A 67 -5.89 4.16 -8.03
C LEU A 67 -6.18 2.68 -7.72
N LEU A 68 -6.13 2.29 -6.45
CA LEU A 68 -6.47 0.95 -6.00
C LEU A 68 -7.90 0.57 -6.40
N THR A 69 -8.86 1.45 -6.11
CA THR A 69 -10.27 1.25 -6.44
C THR A 69 -10.47 1.14 -7.95
N TYR A 70 -9.79 1.99 -8.72
CA TYR A 70 -9.78 1.95 -10.17
C TYR A 70 -9.24 0.61 -10.69
N LEU A 71 -8.06 0.17 -10.24
CA LEU A 71 -7.46 -1.12 -10.65
C LEU A 71 -8.36 -2.31 -10.32
N GLN A 72 -9.00 -2.31 -9.16
CA GLN A 72 -9.96 -3.36 -8.78
C GLN A 72 -11.18 -3.39 -9.70
N SER A 73 -11.70 -2.22 -10.08
CA SER A 73 -12.86 -2.11 -10.96
C SER A 73 -12.58 -2.61 -12.39
N ILE A 74 -11.40 -2.29 -12.93
CA ILE A 74 -11.01 -2.70 -14.28
C ILE A 74 -10.45 -4.13 -14.33
N ARG A 75 -10.13 -4.75 -13.18
CA ARG A 75 -9.52 -6.08 -13.13
C ARG A 75 -10.28 -7.11 -13.96
N GLN A 76 -11.61 -7.13 -13.86
CA GLN A 76 -12.43 -8.11 -14.57
C GLN A 76 -12.39 -7.91 -16.09
N SER A 77 -12.55 -6.67 -16.55
CA SER A 77 -12.55 -6.33 -17.98
C SER A 77 -11.15 -6.34 -18.61
N TYR A 78 -10.11 -6.10 -17.81
CA TYR A 78 -8.71 -6.20 -18.22
C TYR A 78 -8.29 -7.65 -18.42
N LEU A 79 -8.70 -8.55 -17.52
CA LEU A 79 -8.35 -9.98 -17.58
C LEU A 79 -9.27 -10.80 -18.50
N SER A 80 -10.44 -10.30 -18.89
CA SER A 80 -11.34 -11.00 -19.80
C SER A 80 -10.74 -11.03 -21.22
N LEU A 81 -10.75 -12.21 -21.85
CA LEU A 81 -10.15 -12.46 -23.18
C LEU A 81 -11.15 -12.81 -24.27
N ASN A 82 -12.45 -12.80 -23.97
CA ASN A 82 -13.50 -13.12 -24.92
C ASN A 82 -14.03 -11.87 -25.63
N PRO A 83 -13.59 -11.55 -26.87
CA PRO A 83 -14.58 -10.96 -27.77
C PRO A 83 -15.72 -11.97 -27.76
N SER A 84 -16.84 -11.59 -27.15
CA SER A 84 -18.04 -12.42 -27.07
C SER A 84 -18.29 -12.95 -28.46
N GLN A 85 -17.96 -14.22 -28.69
CA GLN A 85 -18.35 -14.93 -29.87
C GLN A 85 -19.89 -14.88 -29.78
N PRO A 86 -20.58 -14.16 -30.68
CA PRO A 86 -22.03 -14.23 -30.68
C PRO A 86 -22.32 -15.70 -30.91
N HIS A 87 -22.87 -16.38 -29.91
CA HIS A 87 -23.47 -17.68 -30.12
C HIS A 87 -24.41 -17.49 -31.31
N PRO A 88 -24.17 -18.13 -32.48
CA PRO A 88 -25.26 -18.26 -33.43
C PRO A 88 -26.29 -19.06 -32.65
N GLN A 89 -27.38 -18.41 -32.25
CA GLN A 89 -28.55 -19.13 -31.80
C GLN A 89 -28.91 -20.05 -32.96
N SER A 90 -28.46 -21.30 -32.86
CA SER A 90 -29.00 -22.40 -33.64
C SER A 90 -30.44 -22.51 -33.19
N THR A 91 -31.31 -21.73 -33.84
CA THR A 91 -32.73 -22.03 -33.95
C THR A 91 -32.80 -23.32 -34.76
N ALA A 92 -32.51 -24.44 -34.10
CA ALA A 92 -33.00 -25.73 -34.52
C ALA A 92 -34.53 -25.63 -34.49
N GLN A 93 -35.10 -25.29 -35.65
CA GLN A 93 -36.50 -25.45 -35.95
C GLN A 93 -36.83 -26.94 -35.77
N SER A 94 -37.31 -27.29 -34.59
CA SER A 94 -38.04 -28.53 -34.37
C SER A 94 -39.52 -28.20 -34.47
N HIS A 95 -40.09 -28.56 -35.62
CA HIS A 95 -41.52 -28.55 -35.86
C HIS A 95 -42.19 -29.55 -34.91
N ASN A 96 -43.06 -29.06 -34.02
CA ASN A 96 -44.12 -29.90 -33.48
C ASN A 96 -45.34 -29.04 -33.12
N PRO A 97 -46.49 -29.17 -33.81
CA PRO A 97 -47.70 -28.43 -33.47
C PRO A 97 -48.59 -29.31 -32.60
N ARG A 98 -48.73 -28.99 -31.30
CA ARG A 98 -49.92 -29.39 -30.55
C ARG A 98 -50.21 -28.48 -29.34
N ALA A 99 -51.14 -27.57 -29.59
CA ALA A 99 -52.19 -27.04 -28.72
C ALA A 99 -51.97 -26.93 -27.18
N GLY A 100 -52.09 -25.70 -26.68
CA GLY A 100 -52.49 -25.37 -25.30
C GLY A 100 -52.64 -23.85 -25.12
N PRO A 101 -53.81 -23.33 -24.69
CA PRO A 101 -54.04 -21.89 -24.66
C PRO A 101 -53.47 -21.21 -23.40
N SER A 102 -53.15 -19.94 -23.61
CA SER A 102 -52.48 -18.98 -22.74
C SER A 102 -53.09 -18.82 -21.34
N LEU A 103 -52.22 -18.79 -20.32
CA LEU A 103 -52.40 -17.98 -19.12
C LEU A 103 -51.22 -17.02 -18.98
N ARG A 104 -51.49 -15.80 -19.43
CA ARG A 104 -50.67 -14.59 -19.36
C ARG A 104 -50.47 -14.21 -17.89
N ARG A 105 -49.31 -14.53 -17.31
CA ARG A 105 -48.85 -13.91 -16.06
C ARG A 105 -47.92 -12.75 -16.41
N GLN A 106 -48.47 -11.55 -16.34
CA GLN A 106 -47.71 -10.31 -16.36
C GLN A 106 -46.92 -10.25 -15.05
N SER A 107 -45.61 -10.50 -15.13
CA SER A 107 -44.66 -10.02 -14.14
C SER A 107 -44.03 -8.76 -14.71
N SER A 108 -44.43 -7.65 -14.10
CA SER A 108 -43.96 -6.29 -14.32
C SER A 108 -42.45 -6.18 -14.17
N THR A 109 -41.86 -5.63 -15.23
CA THR A 109 -40.62 -4.87 -15.29
C THR A 109 -40.28 -4.10 -14.01
N THR A 110 -39.18 -4.49 -13.38
CA THR A 110 -38.28 -3.54 -12.72
C THR A 110 -36.97 -3.57 -13.49
N THR A 111 -36.88 -2.69 -14.48
CA THR A 111 -35.65 -2.28 -15.14
C THR A 111 -34.76 -1.59 -14.10
N THR A 112 -33.96 -2.39 -13.39
CA THR A 112 -32.76 -1.86 -12.74
C THR A 112 -31.71 -1.76 -13.83
N THR A 113 -31.60 -0.55 -14.40
CA THR A 113 -30.51 -0.12 -15.26
C THR A 113 -29.22 -0.16 -14.45
N HIS A 114 -28.60 -1.34 -14.36
CA HIS A 114 -27.19 -1.43 -13.99
C HIS A 114 -26.38 -0.79 -15.12
N PRO A 115 -25.46 0.13 -14.82
CA PRO A 115 -24.60 0.71 -15.84
C PRO A 115 -23.81 -0.45 -16.45
N GLN A 116 -24.01 -0.67 -17.74
CA GLN A 116 -23.26 -1.67 -18.48
C GLN A 116 -21.77 -1.33 -18.34
N SER A 117 -21.05 -2.19 -17.63
CA SER A 117 -19.59 -2.20 -17.67
C SER A 117 -19.15 -2.36 -19.12
N PRO A 118 -18.22 -1.52 -19.61
CA PRO A 118 -17.89 -1.48 -21.03
C PRO A 118 -17.44 -2.85 -21.51
N THR A 119 -18.02 -3.24 -22.65
CA THR A 119 -17.28 -3.73 -23.83
C THR A 119 -15.82 -4.04 -23.54
N HIS A 120 -15.53 -5.33 -23.42
CA HIS A 120 -14.25 -5.98 -23.59
C HIS A 120 -13.10 -5.06 -24.05
N LEU A 121 -12.10 -4.80 -23.21
CA LEU A 121 -10.98 -3.93 -23.58
C LEU A 121 -10.18 -4.53 -24.74
N THR A 122 -9.72 -3.69 -25.67
CA THR A 122 -8.77 -4.12 -26.69
C THR A 122 -7.38 -4.27 -26.09
N ASP A 123 -6.48 -4.95 -26.78
CA ASP A 123 -5.12 -5.16 -26.29
C ASP A 123 -4.34 -3.84 -26.21
N THR A 124 -4.59 -2.91 -27.14
CA THR A 124 -4.07 -1.55 -27.11
C THR A 124 -4.60 -0.75 -25.92
N ASP A 125 -5.88 -0.90 -25.55
CA ASP A 125 -6.43 -0.24 -24.37
C ASP A 125 -5.79 -0.76 -23.08
N ARG A 126 -5.47 -2.06 -23.02
CA ARG A 126 -4.74 -2.66 -21.88
C ARG A 126 -3.34 -2.07 -21.76
N ASP A 127 -2.61 -1.96 -22.85
CA ASP A 127 -1.26 -1.36 -22.85
C ASP A 127 -1.28 0.12 -22.44
N ALA A 128 -2.30 0.88 -22.85
CA ALA A 128 -2.49 2.26 -22.42
C ALA A 128 -2.79 2.36 -20.91
N ILE A 129 -3.57 1.42 -20.37
CA ILE A 129 -3.84 1.31 -18.93
C ILE A 129 -2.55 0.98 -18.18
N ASP A 130 -1.75 0.04 -18.66
CA ASP A 130 -0.50 -0.35 -18.00
C ASP A 130 0.49 0.83 -17.96
N THR A 131 0.63 1.54 -19.08
CA THR A 131 1.50 2.72 -19.19
C THR A 131 1.03 3.86 -18.29
N SER A 132 -0.27 4.18 -18.31
CA SER A 132 -0.82 5.26 -17.48
C SER A 132 -0.76 4.91 -15.98
N THR A 133 -1.03 3.66 -15.61
CA THR A 133 -0.93 3.20 -14.23
C THR A 133 0.53 3.23 -13.75
N SER A 134 1.48 2.79 -14.57
CA SER A 134 2.92 2.87 -14.24
C SER A 134 3.37 4.32 -14.01
N SER A 135 2.97 5.24 -14.90
CA SER A 135 3.26 6.66 -14.72
C SER A 135 2.67 7.22 -13.43
N LEU A 136 1.43 6.86 -13.08
CA LEU A 136 0.82 7.26 -11.80
C LEU A 136 1.56 6.69 -10.59
N LEU A 137 2.01 5.43 -10.63
CA LEU A 137 2.83 4.86 -9.56
C LEU A 137 4.17 5.60 -9.40
N HIS A 138 4.83 5.94 -10.51
CA HIS A 138 6.07 6.73 -10.48
C HIS A 138 5.86 8.13 -9.92
N ASN A 139 4.77 8.80 -10.32
CA ASN A 139 4.40 10.11 -9.79
C ASN A 139 4.12 10.03 -8.29
N LEU A 140 3.35 9.04 -7.83
CA LEU A 140 3.08 8.85 -6.40
C LEU A 140 4.33 8.50 -5.61
N SER A 141 5.21 7.66 -6.15
CA SER A 141 6.51 7.35 -5.55
C SER A 141 7.34 8.63 -5.39
N SER A 142 7.40 9.46 -6.44
CA SER A 142 8.12 10.74 -6.44
C SER A 142 7.49 11.75 -5.45
N SER A 143 6.17 11.80 -5.34
CA SER A 143 5.48 12.62 -4.34
C SER A 143 5.81 12.18 -2.91
N ILE A 144 5.86 10.87 -2.65
CA ILE A 144 6.24 10.32 -1.34
C ILE A 144 7.71 10.60 -1.02
N THR A 145 8.62 10.48 -2.00
CA THR A 145 10.04 10.81 -1.78
C THR A 145 10.22 12.29 -1.53
N ASN A 146 9.54 13.17 -2.27
CA ASN A 146 9.56 14.61 -2.04
C ASN A 146 9.00 14.98 -0.65
N LEU A 147 7.92 14.33 -0.22
CA LEU A 147 7.37 14.53 1.13
C LEU A 147 8.36 14.06 2.21
N ALA A 148 9.05 12.94 1.97
CA ALA A 148 10.08 12.42 2.87
C ALA A 148 11.31 13.34 2.95
N THR A 149 11.81 13.86 1.82
CA THR A 149 12.95 14.77 1.80
C THR A 149 12.63 16.13 2.42
N ALA A 150 11.40 16.62 2.22
CA ALA A 150 10.92 17.81 2.91
C ALA A 150 10.90 17.61 4.44
N GLU A 151 10.49 16.42 4.90
CA GLU A 151 10.50 16.10 6.32
C GLU A 151 11.93 16.01 6.89
N THR A 152 12.86 15.35 6.19
CA THR A 152 14.26 15.29 6.64
C THR A 152 14.88 16.68 6.71
N LEU A 153 14.60 17.55 5.73
CA LEU A 153 15.08 18.94 5.74
C LEU A 153 14.50 19.70 6.94
N ARG A 154 13.20 19.53 7.23
CA ARG A 154 12.60 20.14 8.42
C ARG A 154 13.28 19.64 9.69
N GLN A 155 13.55 18.34 9.82
CA GLN A 155 14.25 17.79 10.99
C GLN A 155 15.64 18.40 11.16
N GLU A 156 16.41 18.55 10.07
CA GLU A 156 17.73 19.19 10.11
C GLU A 156 17.63 20.67 10.49
N THR A 157 16.68 21.41 9.90
CA THR A 157 16.48 22.82 10.25
C THR A 157 16.11 22.97 11.72
N GLN A 158 15.18 22.17 12.23
CA GLN A 158 14.82 22.19 13.66
C GLN A 158 16.04 21.87 14.53
N ALA A 159 16.76 20.77 14.26
CA ALA A 159 17.96 20.42 15.02
C ALA A 159 19.01 21.56 15.00
N SER A 160 19.15 22.27 13.88
CA SER A 160 20.03 23.44 13.77
C SER A 160 19.52 24.64 14.59
N LEU A 161 18.19 24.85 14.65
CA LEU A 161 17.56 25.89 15.46
C LEU A 161 17.69 25.59 16.95
N PHE A 162 17.47 24.33 17.38
CA PHE A 162 17.74 23.92 18.77
C PHE A 162 19.20 24.15 19.14
N ARG A 163 20.13 23.78 18.25
CA ARG A 163 21.56 24.03 18.47
C ARG A 163 21.87 25.51 18.60
N LYS A 164 21.25 26.39 17.81
CA LYS A 164 21.48 27.84 17.90
C LYS A 164 20.84 28.45 19.15
N ARG A 165 19.58 28.12 19.43
CA ARG A 165 18.79 28.68 20.54
C ARG A 165 19.33 28.25 21.91
N PHE A 166 19.70 26.98 22.05
CA PHE A 166 20.14 26.43 23.33
C PHE A 166 21.66 26.17 23.40
N GLY A 167 22.39 26.23 22.29
CA GLY A 167 23.85 26.05 22.28
C GLY A 167 24.62 27.22 22.89
N HIS A 168 24.13 28.45 22.77
CA HIS A 168 24.76 29.63 23.38
C HIS A 168 24.74 29.57 24.92
N GLY A 169 23.67 29.02 25.52
CA GLY A 169 23.57 28.79 26.96
C GLY A 169 24.47 27.65 27.47
N ARG A 170 24.81 26.68 26.62
CA ARG A 170 25.70 25.55 27.00
C ARG A 170 27.16 25.96 27.12
N VAL A 171 27.64 26.87 26.27
CA VAL A 171 29.02 27.38 26.37
C VAL A 171 29.18 28.28 27.58
N ALA A 172 28.23 29.19 27.82
CA ALA A 172 28.18 30.00 29.03
C ALA A 172 28.03 29.11 30.29
N GLY A 173 27.06 28.20 30.32
CA GLY A 173 26.82 27.30 31.46
C GLY A 173 27.97 26.32 31.73
N ALA A 174 28.65 25.83 30.69
CA ALA A 174 29.85 25.01 30.84
C ALA A 174 31.05 25.84 31.36
N LEU A 175 31.20 27.09 30.93
CA LEU A 175 32.21 28.02 31.45
C LEU A 175 31.94 28.41 32.92
N TRP A 176 30.68 28.63 33.30
CA TRP A 176 30.28 28.83 34.70
C TRP A 176 30.49 27.57 35.55
N ARG A 177 30.26 26.37 34.99
CA ARG A 177 30.48 25.09 35.69
C ARG A 177 31.97 24.73 35.81
N TRP A 178 32.81 25.17 34.88
CA TRP A 178 34.27 25.10 34.98
C TRP A 178 34.84 26.13 35.97
N ALA A 179 34.28 27.34 36.02
CA ALA A 179 34.69 28.40 36.95
C ALA A 179 34.15 28.21 38.38
N GLY A 180 33.12 27.39 38.57
CA GLY A 180 32.49 27.12 39.87
C GLY A 180 33.20 26.07 40.74
N GLY A 181 34.27 25.44 40.26
CA GLY A 181 35.13 24.56 41.08
C GLY A 181 34.44 23.31 41.65
N ASP A 182 33.42 22.77 40.99
CA ASP A 182 32.71 21.58 41.45
C ASP A 182 33.40 20.29 40.96
N GLN A 183 34.34 19.81 41.76
CA GLN A 183 35.11 18.59 41.53
C GLN A 183 34.52 17.43 42.36
N ASP A 184 33.21 17.16 42.25
CA ASP A 184 32.60 15.95 42.82
C ASP A 184 31.35 15.49 42.06
N ALA A 185 31.45 15.44 40.72
CA ALA A 185 30.36 14.98 39.85
C ALA A 185 30.50 13.50 39.42
N GLN A 186 30.69 12.59 40.38
CA GLN A 186 30.61 11.14 40.11
C GLN A 186 29.47 10.42 40.85
N THR A 187 28.59 11.15 41.54
CA THR A 187 27.37 10.57 42.12
C THR A 187 26.12 11.28 41.58
N GLN A 188 25.26 10.46 40.94
CA GLN A 188 23.88 10.76 40.54
C GLN A 188 23.67 11.93 39.56
N GLY A 189 23.59 11.60 38.26
CA GLY A 189 22.36 11.74 37.44
C GLY A 189 21.50 13.02 37.51
N GLY A 190 22.00 14.13 38.05
CA GLY A 190 21.30 15.40 38.06
C GLY A 190 21.33 16.01 36.67
N LYS A 191 20.16 16.14 36.03
CA LYS A 191 19.91 16.99 34.87
C LYS A 191 20.33 18.44 35.18
N GLY A 192 21.61 18.73 35.09
CA GLY A 192 22.15 20.08 35.26
C GLY A 192 21.70 20.96 34.10
N GLY A 193 20.66 21.76 34.33
CA GLY A 193 20.33 22.94 33.55
C GLY A 193 19.72 22.71 32.16
N ARG A 194 18.83 21.71 32.00
CA ARG A 194 17.86 21.76 30.90
C ARG A 194 16.70 22.64 31.37
N SER A 195 16.43 23.73 30.66
CA SER A 195 15.19 24.50 30.89
C SER A 195 14.01 23.56 30.67
N GLU A 196 13.03 23.53 31.57
CA GLU A 196 11.83 22.70 31.43
C GLU A 196 11.12 22.96 30.07
N GLU A 197 11.18 24.20 29.59
CA GLU A 197 10.68 24.59 28.27
C GLU A 197 11.42 23.89 27.10
N GLN A 198 12.73 23.64 27.25
CA GLN A 198 13.54 22.95 26.25
C GLN A 198 13.16 21.46 26.16
N GLU A 199 12.91 20.81 27.30
CA GLU A 199 12.52 19.39 27.33
C GLU A 199 11.17 19.18 26.66
N MET A 200 10.19 20.02 26.96
CA MET A 200 8.86 19.97 26.35
C MET A 200 8.93 20.14 24.83
N LEU A 201 9.73 21.09 24.33
CA LEU A 201 9.89 21.29 22.89
C LEU A 201 10.58 20.09 22.23
N GLU A 202 11.70 19.60 22.78
CA GLU A 202 12.39 18.41 22.27
C GLU A 202 11.47 17.17 22.23
N GLU A 203 10.60 17.00 23.23
CA GLU A 203 9.63 15.90 23.29
C GLU A 203 8.54 16.03 22.23
N THR A 204 7.92 17.22 22.09
CA THR A 204 6.89 17.44 21.06
C THR A 204 7.43 17.21 19.65
N GLU A 205 8.69 17.57 19.41
CA GLU A 205 9.33 17.31 18.13
C GLU A 205 9.61 15.84 17.86
N ARG A 206 10.04 15.09 18.88
CA ARG A 206 10.19 13.64 18.77
C ARG A 206 8.85 12.98 18.46
N MET A 207 7.78 13.38 19.14
CA MET A 207 6.43 12.90 18.86
C MET A 207 5.97 13.23 17.44
N LEU A 208 6.23 14.45 16.96
CA LEU A 208 5.90 14.84 15.59
C LEU A 208 6.69 14.02 14.55
N LYS A 209 8.00 13.82 14.80
CA LYS A 209 8.85 12.97 13.97
C LYS A 209 8.27 11.55 13.87
N THR A 210 7.95 10.95 15.01
CA THR A 210 7.28 9.65 15.13
C THR A 210 6.01 9.57 14.29
N VAL A 211 5.09 10.52 14.44
CA VAL A 211 3.83 10.51 13.71
C VAL A 211 4.07 10.59 12.21
N ARG A 212 4.99 11.46 11.77
CA ARG A 212 5.24 11.66 10.33
C ARG A 212 5.97 10.50 9.68
N GLU A 213 6.91 9.88 10.38
CA GLU A 213 7.57 8.65 9.93
C GLU A 213 6.56 7.51 9.76
N ASN A 214 5.62 7.36 10.71
CA ASN A 214 4.52 6.39 10.60
C ASN A 214 3.61 6.69 9.40
N VAL A 215 3.29 7.97 9.14
CA VAL A 215 2.49 8.37 7.97
C VAL A 215 3.23 8.05 6.66
N LEU A 216 4.52 8.37 6.55
CA LEU A 216 5.32 8.06 5.37
C LEU A 216 5.41 6.55 5.11
N TRP A 217 5.61 5.76 6.16
CA TRP A 217 5.62 4.31 6.06
C TRP A 217 4.27 3.77 5.59
N TRP A 218 3.17 4.27 6.17
CA TRP A 218 1.83 3.85 5.77
C TRP A 218 1.52 4.17 4.30
N LEU A 219 1.92 5.36 3.81
CA LEU A 219 1.79 5.72 2.39
C LEU A 219 2.62 4.82 1.48
N ARG A 220 3.86 4.50 1.86
CA ARG A 220 4.74 3.59 1.09
C ARG A 220 4.16 2.19 1.02
N ARG A 221 3.67 1.67 2.15
CA ARG A 221 3.01 0.37 2.23
C ARG A 221 1.71 0.32 1.42
N GLY A 222 0.95 1.42 1.43
CA GLY A 222 -0.23 1.58 0.59
C GLY A 222 0.11 1.54 -0.90
N LEU A 223 1.13 2.29 -1.33
CA LEU A 223 1.59 2.30 -2.72
C LEU A 223 2.12 0.94 -3.19
N GLU A 224 2.84 0.22 -2.31
CA GLU A 224 3.31 -1.14 -2.58
C GLU A 224 2.14 -2.09 -2.84
N GLY A 225 1.07 -2.02 -2.03
CA GLY A 225 -0.13 -2.84 -2.26
C GLY A 225 -0.80 -2.57 -3.62
N VAL A 226 -0.77 -1.33 -4.10
CA VAL A 226 -1.27 -1.00 -5.45
C VAL A 226 -0.35 -1.57 -6.54
N ALA A 227 0.96 -1.43 -6.38
CA ALA A 227 1.95 -1.99 -7.30
C ALA A 227 1.83 -3.52 -7.39
N GLU A 228 1.57 -4.21 -6.29
CA GLU A 228 1.34 -5.65 -6.24
C GLU A 228 0.09 -6.06 -7.04
N VAL A 229 -1.01 -5.32 -6.90
CA VAL A 229 -2.24 -5.58 -7.66
C VAL A 229 -2.00 -5.40 -9.16
N GLN A 230 -1.33 -4.32 -9.57
CA GLN A 230 -1.01 -4.08 -10.98
C GLN A 230 -0.11 -5.18 -11.54
N ARG A 231 0.97 -5.52 -10.82
CA ARG A 231 1.88 -6.60 -11.21
C ARG A 231 1.15 -7.92 -11.42
N GLY A 232 0.28 -8.31 -10.48
CA GLY A 232 -0.50 -9.54 -10.60
C GLY A 232 -1.50 -9.54 -11.76
N MET A 233 -1.93 -8.36 -12.24
CA MET A 233 -2.75 -8.24 -13.45
C MET A 233 -1.90 -8.41 -14.73
N VAL A 234 -0.75 -7.75 -14.79
CA VAL A 234 0.18 -7.80 -15.93
C VAL A 234 0.78 -9.21 -16.08
N GLU A 235 1.18 -9.87 -14.99
CA GLU A 235 1.67 -11.26 -15.00
C GLU A 235 0.66 -12.22 -15.62
N LYS A 236 -0.61 -12.13 -15.18
CA LYS A 236 -1.71 -12.92 -15.75
C LYS A 236 -1.99 -12.58 -17.20
N ARG A 237 -1.71 -11.36 -17.66
CA ARG A 237 -1.82 -11.03 -19.08
C ARG A 237 -0.71 -11.72 -19.87
N ILE A 238 0.55 -11.61 -19.42
CA ILE A 238 1.71 -12.26 -20.06
C ILE A 238 1.51 -13.77 -20.15
N GLU A 239 1.11 -14.40 -19.05
CA GLU A 239 0.83 -15.84 -18.98
C GLU A 239 -0.21 -16.24 -20.04
N ARG A 240 -1.32 -15.51 -20.12
CA ARG A 240 -2.37 -15.81 -21.09
C ARG A 240 -2.00 -15.49 -22.53
N VAL A 241 -1.16 -14.49 -22.79
CA VAL A 241 -0.64 -14.23 -24.14
C VAL A 241 0.27 -15.38 -24.57
N LYS A 242 1.16 -15.83 -23.67
CA LYS A 242 2.02 -17.01 -23.90
C LYS A 242 1.21 -18.30 -24.09
N GLU A 243 0.12 -18.49 -23.35
CA GLU A 243 -0.79 -19.63 -23.54
C GLU A 243 -1.53 -19.57 -24.88
N LYS A 244 -1.96 -18.39 -25.33
CA LYS A 244 -2.60 -18.21 -26.63
C LYS A 244 -1.65 -18.52 -27.77
N GLU A 245 -0.40 -18.09 -27.69
CA GLU A 245 0.65 -18.42 -28.65
C GLU A 245 0.80 -19.95 -28.77
N LYS A 246 0.93 -20.64 -27.62
CA LYS A 246 0.98 -22.10 -27.55
C LYS A 246 -0.29 -22.77 -28.08
N SER A 247 -1.46 -22.18 -27.85
CA SER A 247 -2.75 -22.74 -28.28
C SER A 247 -3.02 -22.54 -29.77
N VAL A 248 -2.57 -21.42 -30.36
CA VAL A 248 -2.63 -21.19 -31.81
C VAL A 248 -1.68 -22.16 -32.51
N LEU A 249 -0.48 -22.36 -31.98
CA LEU A 249 0.46 -23.39 -32.42
C LEU A 249 -0.17 -24.79 -32.37
N TYR A 250 -0.79 -25.14 -31.25
CA TYR A 250 -1.45 -26.44 -31.10
C TYR A 250 -2.63 -26.60 -32.07
N LYS A 251 -3.46 -25.56 -32.25
CA LYS A 251 -4.60 -25.58 -33.16
C LYS A 251 -4.15 -25.67 -34.62
N MET A 252 -3.09 -24.96 -35.01
CA MET A 252 -2.54 -24.98 -36.36
C MET A 252 -1.82 -26.30 -36.65
N GLY A 253 -1.11 -26.86 -35.66
CA GLY A 253 -0.52 -28.20 -35.74
C GLY A 253 -1.58 -29.32 -35.82
N ALA A 254 -2.66 -29.22 -35.03
CA ALA A 254 -3.77 -30.17 -35.06
C ALA A 254 -4.62 -30.05 -36.35
N GLY A 255 -4.75 -28.85 -36.92
CA GLY A 255 -5.40 -28.63 -38.21
C GLY A 255 -4.61 -29.20 -39.40
N ARG A 256 -3.29 -29.36 -39.25
CA ARG A 256 -2.39 -29.87 -40.30
C ARG A 256 -2.24 -31.40 -40.30
N GLY A 257 -2.72 -32.09 -39.27
CA GLY A 257 -2.70 -33.56 -39.15
C GLY A 257 -3.96 -34.29 -39.60
N GLY A 258 -4.98 -33.57 -40.11
CA GLY A 258 -6.31 -34.12 -40.39
C GLY A 258 -6.63 -34.37 -41.87
N GLY A 259 -5.63 -34.56 -42.75
CA GLY A 259 -5.88 -34.47 -44.18
C GLY A 259 -4.98 -35.29 -45.11
N VAL A 260 -4.63 -36.55 -44.79
CA VAL A 260 -4.28 -37.55 -45.81
C VAL A 260 -4.64 -38.95 -45.31
N GLY A 261 -5.60 -39.62 -45.95
CA GLY A 261 -5.84 -41.07 -45.80
C GLY A 261 -7.27 -41.47 -45.43
N GLY A 262 -8.23 -41.25 -46.32
CA GLY A 262 -9.62 -41.69 -46.17
C GLY A 262 -10.26 -42.12 -47.49
N TYR A 263 -9.64 -43.07 -48.19
CA TYR A 263 -10.35 -43.87 -49.20
C TYR A 263 -10.86 -45.15 -48.54
N GLY A 264 -12.15 -45.43 -48.72
CA GLY A 264 -12.75 -46.73 -48.38
C GLY A 264 -13.82 -46.64 -47.30
N GLY A 265 -15.03 -46.24 -47.70
CA GLY A 265 -16.21 -46.58 -46.93
C GLY A 265 -16.53 -48.06 -47.14
N GLU A 266 -16.44 -48.86 -46.08
CA GLU A 266 -17.27 -50.04 -45.91
C GLU A 266 -17.53 -50.27 -44.42
N GLU A 267 -18.78 -50.61 -44.14
CA GLU A 267 -19.44 -50.71 -42.84
C GLU A 267 -18.76 -51.69 -41.89
N VAL A 268 -18.61 -51.35 -40.60
CA VAL A 268 -18.93 -52.27 -39.50
C VAL A 268 -19.39 -51.47 -38.26
N MET A 269 -20.66 -51.66 -37.89
CA MET A 269 -21.25 -51.28 -36.59
C MET A 269 -20.52 -51.94 -35.42
N GLY A 270 -20.40 -51.24 -34.28
CA GLY A 270 -20.04 -51.95 -33.04
C GLY A 270 -19.78 -51.14 -31.77
N ARG A 271 -20.79 -50.38 -31.30
CA ARG A 271 -21.28 -50.37 -29.90
C ARG A 271 -20.25 -50.53 -28.75
N GLY A 272 -20.11 -49.50 -27.90
CA GLY A 272 -19.64 -49.70 -26.52
C GLY A 272 -19.23 -48.44 -25.75
N LEU A 273 -20.19 -47.80 -25.07
CA LEU A 273 -19.97 -46.84 -23.98
C LEU A 273 -19.59 -47.55 -22.67
N GLY A 274 -18.72 -46.94 -21.86
CA GLY A 274 -18.51 -47.24 -20.43
C GLY A 274 -17.06 -46.99 -19.98
N ALA A 275 -16.70 -45.82 -19.44
CA ALA A 275 -16.81 -45.43 -18.03
C ALA A 275 -15.91 -46.24 -17.07
N GLY A 276 -14.99 -45.56 -16.36
CA GLY A 276 -14.38 -46.09 -15.13
C GLY A 276 -12.95 -45.66 -14.86
N ALA A 277 -12.80 -44.69 -13.95
CA ALA A 277 -11.55 -44.37 -13.27
C ALA A 277 -11.08 -45.52 -12.35
N GLY A 278 -9.76 -45.63 -12.12
CA GLY A 278 -9.21 -46.57 -11.15
C GLY A 278 -7.69 -46.51 -11.04
N ALA A 279 -7.22 -46.03 -9.89
CA ALA A 279 -5.82 -45.85 -9.52
C ALA A 279 -4.99 -47.15 -9.43
N GLY A 280 -3.67 -47.01 -9.60
CA GLY A 280 -2.74 -47.55 -8.61
C GLY A 280 -1.78 -48.67 -9.02
N ALA A 281 -0.50 -48.30 -9.06
CA ALA A 281 0.69 -49.06 -8.66
C ALA A 281 1.33 -50.09 -9.61
N GLY A 282 2.59 -49.80 -9.97
CA GLY A 282 3.55 -50.74 -10.56
C GLY A 282 4.83 -50.02 -10.97
N ALA A 283 5.79 -49.95 -10.05
CA ALA A 283 7.07 -49.24 -10.16
C ALA A 283 8.01 -49.79 -11.26
N GLY A 284 8.78 -48.89 -11.87
CA GLY A 284 9.90 -49.23 -12.75
C GLY A 284 10.69 -47.96 -13.08
N ALA A 285 11.83 -47.80 -12.45
CA ALA A 285 12.72 -46.64 -12.53
C ALA A 285 13.40 -46.48 -13.90
N GLY A 286 13.68 -45.23 -14.26
CA GLY A 286 14.69 -44.85 -15.27
C GLY A 286 14.10 -44.33 -16.58
N GLY A 287 14.12 -43.00 -16.78
CA GLY A 287 13.80 -42.41 -18.08
C GLY A 287 13.26 -40.98 -18.04
N GLU A 288 13.87 -40.09 -17.26
CA GLU A 288 13.74 -38.65 -17.51
C GLU A 288 14.60 -38.32 -18.73
N GLU A 289 13.99 -38.30 -19.93
CA GLU A 289 14.42 -37.60 -21.16
C GLU A 289 13.75 -38.22 -22.40
N ALA A 290 12.43 -38.17 -22.52
CA ALA A 290 11.76 -38.70 -23.73
C ALA A 290 10.51 -37.93 -24.18
N MET A 291 10.29 -36.69 -23.73
CA MET A 291 9.14 -35.91 -24.20
C MET A 291 9.46 -34.43 -24.44
N MET A 292 10.58 -34.12 -25.10
CA MET A 292 10.71 -32.85 -25.82
C MET A 292 11.85 -32.86 -26.85
N SER A 293 11.95 -33.92 -27.64
CA SER A 293 12.70 -33.86 -28.91
C SER A 293 11.69 -33.83 -30.04
N GLY A 294 10.90 -32.75 -30.06
CA GLY A 294 10.26 -32.28 -31.29
C GLY A 294 11.36 -31.67 -32.14
N ARG A 295 12.22 -32.55 -32.69
CA ARG A 295 13.09 -32.26 -33.80
C ARG A 295 12.20 -31.56 -34.83
N GLY A 296 12.49 -30.29 -35.09
CA GLY A 296 11.98 -29.65 -36.29
C GLY A 296 12.44 -30.52 -37.45
N ASP A 297 11.53 -31.34 -37.95
CA ASP A 297 11.77 -32.16 -39.13
C ASP A 297 11.86 -31.15 -40.27
N LEU A 298 13.08 -30.70 -40.53
CA LEU A 298 13.43 -29.98 -41.73
C LEU A 298 13.14 -30.97 -42.86
N MET A 299 11.95 -30.86 -43.45
CA MET A 299 11.56 -31.69 -44.59
C MET A 299 12.66 -31.63 -45.64
N ASP A 300 13.05 -32.80 -46.15
CA ASP A 300 14.13 -32.90 -47.14
C ASP A 300 13.71 -32.15 -48.41
N GLU A 301 14.65 -31.50 -49.10
CA GLU A 301 14.35 -30.60 -50.23
C GLU A 301 13.60 -31.32 -51.37
N LYS A 302 13.81 -32.64 -51.47
CA LYS A 302 13.10 -33.53 -52.38
C LYS A 302 11.65 -33.78 -51.97
N GLU A 303 11.39 -33.87 -50.67
CA GLU A 303 10.04 -34.05 -50.11
C GLU A 303 9.20 -32.79 -50.33
N VAL A 304 9.80 -31.61 -50.16
CA VAL A 304 9.18 -30.31 -50.46
C VAL A 304 8.83 -30.21 -51.94
N ALA A 305 9.77 -30.53 -52.84
CA ALA A 305 9.54 -30.51 -54.28
C ALA A 305 8.47 -31.52 -54.74
N GLU A 306 8.40 -32.70 -54.12
CA GLU A 306 7.36 -33.69 -54.39
C GLU A 306 5.98 -33.23 -53.90
N ILE A 307 5.90 -32.54 -52.75
CA ILE A 307 4.67 -31.96 -52.23
C ILE A 307 4.21 -30.79 -53.11
N GLU A 308 5.12 -29.92 -53.54
CA GLU A 308 4.85 -28.82 -54.48
C GLU A 308 4.33 -29.33 -55.83
N SER A 309 4.82 -30.49 -56.30
CA SER A 309 4.34 -31.13 -57.54
C SER A 309 2.93 -31.74 -57.42
N LYS A 310 2.48 -32.05 -56.19
CA LYS A 310 1.16 -32.65 -55.88
C LYS A 310 0.11 -31.61 -55.52
N LEU A 311 0.51 -30.37 -55.22
CA LEU A 311 -0.37 -29.26 -54.86
C LEU A 311 -0.84 -28.51 -56.11
N SER A 312 -2.12 -28.16 -56.18
CA SER A 312 -2.59 -27.26 -57.23
C SER A 312 -1.95 -25.88 -57.06
N PRO A 313 -1.73 -25.12 -58.16
CA PRO A 313 -1.16 -23.78 -58.07
C PRO A 313 -1.98 -22.83 -57.17
N GLU A 314 -3.28 -23.07 -57.04
CA GLU A 314 -4.19 -22.35 -56.14
C GLU A 314 -3.96 -22.70 -54.65
N GLN A 315 -3.68 -23.97 -54.34
CA GLN A 315 -3.34 -24.41 -52.97
C GLN A 315 -1.99 -23.87 -52.52
N LEU A 316 -1.01 -23.76 -53.43
CA LEU A 316 0.31 -23.20 -53.16
C LEU A 316 0.23 -21.69 -52.84
N GLN A 317 -0.65 -20.96 -53.54
CA GLN A 317 -0.96 -19.56 -53.23
C GLN A 317 -1.67 -19.41 -51.87
N LEU A 318 -2.58 -20.32 -51.53
CA LEU A 318 -3.23 -20.35 -50.22
C LEU A 318 -2.22 -20.62 -49.09
N PHE A 319 -1.32 -21.59 -49.26
CA PHE A 319 -0.23 -21.88 -48.32
C PHE A 319 0.71 -20.69 -48.12
N ALA A 320 1.08 -20.02 -49.21
CA ALA A 320 1.89 -18.81 -49.13
C ALA A 320 1.16 -17.70 -48.35
N GLN A 321 -0.13 -17.51 -48.60
CA GLN A 321 -0.96 -16.53 -47.88
C GLN A 321 -1.15 -16.89 -46.40
N GLU A 322 -1.33 -18.17 -46.07
CA GLU A 322 -1.44 -18.66 -44.69
C GLU A 322 -0.13 -18.49 -43.92
N ASN A 323 1.00 -18.81 -44.54
CA ASN A 323 2.33 -18.59 -43.95
C ASN A 323 2.58 -17.10 -43.69
N ASP A 324 2.23 -16.23 -44.64
CA ASP A 324 2.39 -14.77 -44.50
C ASP A 324 1.47 -14.21 -43.40
N GLY A 325 0.26 -14.76 -43.26
CA GLY A 325 -0.65 -14.45 -42.15
C GLY A 325 -0.16 -14.93 -40.79
N LEU A 326 0.44 -16.13 -40.74
CA LEU A 326 1.04 -16.67 -39.53
C LEU A 326 2.23 -15.83 -39.06
N LEU A 327 3.09 -15.40 -40.00
CA LEU A 327 4.25 -14.56 -39.71
C LEU A 327 3.83 -13.21 -39.10
N LYS A 328 2.83 -12.54 -39.69
CA LYS A 328 2.24 -11.32 -39.13
C LYS A 328 1.66 -11.53 -37.73
N HIS A 329 0.97 -12.65 -37.51
CA HIS A 329 0.46 -12.97 -36.18
C HIS A 329 1.58 -13.20 -35.15
N TYR A 330 2.70 -13.81 -35.54
CA TYR A 330 3.87 -13.95 -34.66
C TYR A 330 4.50 -12.61 -34.34
N GLU A 331 4.72 -11.75 -35.34
CA GLU A 331 5.25 -10.41 -35.14
C GLU A 331 4.37 -9.60 -34.17
N ASP A 332 3.05 -9.62 -34.37
CA ASP A 332 2.08 -8.95 -33.49
C ASP A 332 2.10 -9.54 -32.06
N THR A 333 2.19 -10.87 -31.93
CA THR A 333 2.20 -11.53 -30.61
C THR A 333 3.49 -11.22 -29.86
N LEU A 334 4.63 -11.23 -30.56
CA LEU A 334 5.94 -10.92 -30.00
C LEU A 334 6.01 -9.47 -29.54
N GLY A 335 5.47 -8.53 -30.33
CA GLY A 335 5.35 -7.12 -29.93
C GLY A 335 4.54 -6.95 -28.63
N LYS A 336 3.45 -7.70 -28.47
CA LYS A 336 2.61 -7.66 -27.26
C LYS A 336 3.33 -8.24 -26.04
N VAL A 337 4.01 -9.38 -26.21
CA VAL A 337 4.83 -9.98 -25.14
C VAL A 337 5.95 -9.04 -24.73
N GLN A 338 6.67 -8.45 -25.69
CA GLN A 338 7.75 -7.52 -25.41
C GLN A 338 7.28 -6.27 -24.66
N ASN A 339 6.13 -5.69 -25.04
CA ASN A 339 5.57 -4.53 -24.34
C ASN A 339 5.13 -4.89 -22.91
N ALA A 340 4.48 -6.03 -22.75
CA ALA A 340 4.07 -6.52 -21.44
C ALA A 340 5.27 -6.84 -20.53
N GLU A 341 6.33 -7.45 -21.08
CA GLU A 341 7.58 -7.70 -20.36
C GLU A 341 8.28 -6.41 -19.97
N LYS A 342 8.29 -5.38 -20.85
CA LYS A 342 8.80 -4.05 -20.50
C LYS A 342 8.03 -3.43 -19.33
N SER A 343 6.70 -3.47 -19.37
CA SER A 343 5.86 -2.95 -18.28
C SER A 343 6.09 -3.71 -16.98
N LEU A 344 6.20 -5.05 -17.05
CA LEU A 344 6.51 -5.89 -15.90
C LEU A 344 7.86 -5.53 -15.27
N LEU A 345 8.91 -5.32 -16.09
CA LEU A 345 10.23 -4.92 -15.60
C LEU A 345 10.20 -3.55 -14.93
N GLU A 346 9.48 -2.58 -15.50
CA GLU A 346 9.31 -1.25 -14.90
C GLU A 346 8.63 -1.35 -13.53
N ILE A 347 7.50 -2.05 -13.44
CA ILE A 347 6.76 -2.27 -12.19
C ILE A 347 7.61 -3.02 -11.17
N SER A 348 8.34 -4.06 -11.60
CA SER A 348 9.24 -4.81 -10.73
C SER A 348 10.39 -3.96 -10.21
N SER A 349 10.93 -3.05 -11.02
CA SER A 349 11.98 -2.13 -10.61
C SER A 349 11.47 -1.16 -9.53
N LEU A 350 10.27 -0.60 -9.74
CA LEU A 350 9.60 0.28 -8.79
C LEU A 350 9.28 -0.45 -7.49
N GLN A 351 8.78 -1.69 -7.57
CA GLN A 351 8.50 -2.52 -6.40
C GLN A 351 9.79 -2.80 -5.62
N GLN A 352 10.89 -3.13 -6.29
CA GLN A 352 12.18 -3.36 -5.63
C GLN A 352 12.65 -2.12 -4.88
N THR A 353 12.50 -0.93 -5.47
CA THR A 353 12.76 0.33 -4.77
C THR A 353 11.84 0.51 -3.57
N LEU A 354 10.53 0.32 -3.71
CA LEU A 354 9.60 0.47 -2.59
C LEU A 354 9.89 -0.50 -1.44
N VAL A 355 10.15 -1.78 -1.74
CA VAL A 355 10.50 -2.81 -0.76
C VAL A 355 11.82 -2.47 -0.07
N SER A 356 12.83 -2.01 -0.82
CA SER A 356 14.10 -1.55 -0.23
C SER A 356 13.88 -0.38 0.73
N HIS A 357 13.07 0.61 0.34
CA HIS A 357 12.76 1.75 1.21
C HIS A 357 11.97 1.34 2.46
N LEU A 358 11.06 0.37 2.35
CA LEU A 358 10.30 -0.16 3.47
C LEU A 358 11.19 -0.95 4.43
N SER A 359 12.10 -1.78 3.91
CA SER A 359 13.06 -2.53 4.72
C SER A 359 13.97 -1.60 5.51
N THR A 360 14.53 -0.55 4.88
CA THR A 360 15.34 0.44 5.61
C THR A 360 14.53 1.21 6.66
N GLN A 361 13.23 1.41 6.43
CA GLN A 361 12.35 2.12 7.38
C GLN A 361 11.80 1.23 8.49
N GLU A 362 11.70 -0.09 8.30
CA GLU A 362 11.22 -1.03 9.30
C GLU A 362 12.09 -1.02 10.55
N ASP A 363 13.41 -1.03 10.39
CA ASP A 363 14.35 -0.94 11.50
C ASP A 363 14.18 0.35 12.30
N HIS A 364 13.99 1.48 11.60
CA HIS A 364 13.76 2.77 12.25
C HIS A 364 12.41 2.82 12.97
N ILE A 365 11.36 2.24 12.40
CA ILE A 365 10.04 2.18 13.06
C ILE A 365 10.06 1.26 14.26
N ASN A 366 10.76 0.12 14.21
CA ASN A 366 10.88 -0.77 15.36
C ASN A 366 11.58 -0.08 16.54
N GLN A 367 12.63 0.70 16.26
CA GLN A 367 13.26 1.57 17.26
C GLN A 367 12.27 2.58 17.80
N LEU A 368 11.52 3.24 16.93
CA LEU A 368 10.60 4.29 17.30
C LEU A 368 9.38 3.78 18.09
N VAL A 369 8.86 2.60 17.77
CA VAL A 369 7.83 1.91 18.56
C VAL A 369 8.35 1.60 19.95
N THR A 370 9.60 1.11 20.04
CA THR A 370 10.25 0.86 21.34
C THR A 370 10.38 2.16 22.14
N ASP A 371 10.76 3.27 21.49
CA ASP A 371 10.86 4.58 22.11
C ASP A 371 9.49 5.11 22.58
N VAL A 372 8.43 4.90 21.81
CA VAL A 372 7.06 5.29 22.20
C VAL A 372 6.59 4.49 23.41
N LEU A 373 6.83 3.18 23.43
CA LEU A 373 6.51 2.33 24.59
C LEU A 373 7.31 2.75 25.83
N GLY A 374 8.60 3.06 25.65
CA GLY A 374 9.44 3.64 26.71
C GLY A 374 8.93 5.00 27.18
N THR A 375 8.47 5.85 26.28
CA THR A 375 7.94 7.18 26.61
C THR A 375 6.61 7.08 27.35
N GLU A 376 5.69 6.22 26.91
CA GLU A 376 4.40 6.00 27.57
C GLU A 376 4.59 5.50 29.01
N THR A 377 5.51 4.53 29.19
CA THR A 377 5.82 4.02 30.53
C THR A 377 6.48 5.07 31.42
N ASN A 378 7.44 5.84 30.88
CA ASN A 378 8.12 6.92 31.62
C ASN A 378 7.16 8.06 31.99
N VAL A 379 6.26 8.48 31.08
CA VAL A 379 5.24 9.50 31.37
C VAL A 379 4.23 8.97 32.38
N GLY A 380 3.82 7.71 32.27
CA GLY A 380 2.91 7.07 33.23
C GLY A 380 3.50 6.97 34.64
N GLN A 381 4.77 6.57 34.74
CA GLN A 381 5.51 6.56 36.02
C GLN A 381 5.73 7.97 36.55
N GLY A 382 6.14 8.91 35.70
CA GLY A 382 6.32 10.32 36.04
C GLY A 382 5.03 10.95 36.59
N ASN A 383 3.88 10.72 35.95
CA ASN A 383 2.60 11.23 36.44
C ASN A 383 2.18 10.60 37.78
N LYS A 384 2.51 9.33 38.00
CA LYS A 384 2.31 8.64 39.28
C LYS A 384 3.21 9.21 40.38
N GLU A 385 4.44 9.58 40.04
CA GLU A 385 5.38 10.24 40.95
C GLU A 385 4.94 11.68 41.26
N LEU A 386 4.46 12.43 40.26
CA LEU A 386 3.88 13.77 40.47
C LEU A 386 2.65 13.70 41.39
N LYS A 387 1.78 12.72 41.20
CA LYS A 387 0.63 12.50 42.10
C LYS A 387 1.09 12.14 43.52
N ARG A 388 2.09 11.26 43.65
CA ARG A 388 2.68 10.93 44.97
C ARG A 388 3.38 12.12 45.61
N ALA A 389 4.03 12.98 44.82
CA ALA A 389 4.67 14.20 45.30
C ALA A 389 3.63 15.24 45.75
N ALA A 390 2.50 15.35 45.04
CA ALA A 390 1.38 16.19 45.44
C ALA A 390 0.67 15.68 46.70
N GLU A 391 0.57 14.36 46.88
CA GLU A 391 -0.03 13.74 48.07
C GLU A 391 0.89 13.81 49.31
N ARG A 392 2.21 13.88 49.13
CA ARG A 392 3.14 14.11 50.23
C ARG A 392 2.97 15.55 50.74
N ARG A 393 2.26 15.70 51.87
CA ARG A 393 2.25 16.95 52.65
C ARG A 393 3.70 17.36 52.90
N SER A 394 4.01 18.62 52.59
CA SER A 394 5.37 19.14 52.60
C SER A 394 6.08 18.78 53.91
N THR A 395 7.18 18.05 53.82
CA THR A 395 8.05 17.74 54.97
C THR A 395 8.51 19.03 55.65
N ALA A 396 8.67 20.12 54.90
CA ALA A 396 8.96 21.44 55.45
C ALA A 396 7.79 22.00 56.29
N GLN A 397 6.54 21.78 55.89
CA GLN A 397 5.38 22.16 56.71
C GLN A 397 5.30 21.30 57.98
N ALA A 398 5.60 20.01 57.91
CA ALA A 398 5.62 19.13 59.09
C ALA A 398 6.70 19.56 60.10
N VAL A 399 7.89 19.91 59.64
CA VAL A 399 8.99 20.39 60.50
C VAL A 399 8.67 21.78 61.09
N PHE A 400 8.06 22.68 60.31
CA PHE A 400 7.63 23.99 60.81
C PHE A 400 6.57 23.88 61.91
N TRP A 401 5.52 23.07 61.72
CA TRP A 401 4.51 22.86 62.77
C TRP A 401 5.06 22.09 63.97
N GLY A 402 6.01 21.19 63.74
CA GLY A 402 6.73 20.50 64.82
C GLY A 402 7.55 21.46 65.69
N THR A 403 8.28 22.40 65.09
CA THR A 403 9.05 23.40 65.85
C THR A 403 8.15 24.41 66.56
N VAL A 404 7.06 24.85 65.93
CA VAL A 404 6.06 25.72 66.59
C VAL A 404 5.42 25.02 67.78
N GLY A 405 5.06 23.73 67.65
CA GLY A 405 4.53 22.92 68.75
C GLY A 405 5.51 22.75 69.91
N LEU A 406 6.79 22.51 69.60
CA LEU A 406 7.83 22.37 70.61
C LEU A 406 8.09 23.70 71.35
N CYS A 407 8.20 24.81 70.62
CA CYS A 407 8.39 26.14 71.22
C CYS A 407 7.20 26.55 72.10
N THR A 408 5.97 26.30 71.67
CA THR A 408 4.78 26.60 72.48
C THR A 408 4.70 25.71 73.73
N SER A 409 5.08 24.44 73.63
CA SER A 409 5.14 23.54 74.78
C SER A 409 6.19 23.97 75.81
N LEU A 410 7.34 24.50 75.38
CA LEU A 410 8.37 25.01 76.29
C LEU A 410 7.90 26.25 77.05
N ILE A 411 7.22 27.19 76.38
CA ILE A 411 6.65 28.38 77.02
C ILE A 411 5.61 27.99 78.08
N ILE A 412 4.76 27.00 77.77
CA ILE A 412 3.74 26.52 78.72
C ILE A 412 4.38 25.82 79.91
N TRP A 413 5.44 25.03 79.69
CA TRP A 413 6.18 24.39 80.78
C TRP A 413 6.78 25.44 81.72
N ASP A 414 7.49 26.42 81.18
CA ASP A 414 8.12 27.52 81.93
C ASP A 414 7.10 28.41 82.68
N ALA A 415 5.84 28.43 82.22
CA ALA A 415 4.77 29.16 82.91
C ALA A 415 4.13 28.37 84.07
N ILE A 416 4.29 27.04 84.10
CA ILE A 416 3.65 26.15 85.08
C ILE A 416 4.61 25.75 86.21
N PHE A 417 5.89 25.59 85.91
CA PHE A 417 6.97 25.22 86.84
C PHE A 417 7.97 26.35 86.95
#